data_AF-A0A444R6G3-F1
#
_entry.id   AF-A0A444R6G3-F1
#
_cell.length_a   1.000
_cell.length_b   1.000
_cell.length_c   1.000
_cell.angle_alpha   90.00
_cell.angle_beta   90.00
_cell.angle_gamma   90.00
#
_symmetry.space_group_name_H-M   'P 1'
#
loop_
_entity.id
_entity.type
_entity.pdbx_description
1 polymer ?
#
loop_
_entity_poly.entity_id
_entity_poly.type
_entity_poly.pdbx_seq_one_letter_code
_entity_poly.pdbx_strand_id
1 'polypeptide(L)'
;VAEPPAQMIDSLTTLFKTIKPVKRAFICSIKENEEAQPNLLIGIEADGDIEEIIQVAGSVATDTLPGDEPIDICQVKKGEKGISHFITEHIAPFYERRWGGFLRDFKQNRII
;
A
#
# COMPACT_ATOMS: atom_id res chain seq x y z
N VAL A 1 -13.25 -13.39 -7.97
CA VAL A 1 -12.51 -12.29 -7.31
C VAL A 1 -11.91 -11.48 -8.44
N ALA A 2 -12.23 -10.18 -8.55
CA ALA A 2 -11.63 -9.35 -9.57
C ALA A 2 -10.14 -9.22 -9.26
N GLU A 3 -9.26 -9.58 -10.19
CA GLU A 3 -7.83 -9.35 -10.00
C GLU A 3 -7.57 -7.85 -10.02
N PRO A 4 -6.77 -7.32 -9.07
CA PRO A 4 -6.47 -5.89 -9.04
C PRO A 4 -5.72 -5.47 -10.32
N PRO A 5 -6.03 -4.31 -10.91
CA PRO A 5 -5.44 -3.87 -12.18
C PRO A 5 -3.91 -3.81 -12.12
N ALA A 6 -3.22 -4.60 -12.94
CA ALA A 6 -1.76 -4.71 -12.93
C ALA A 6 -1.06 -3.35 -13.13
N GLN A 7 -1.58 -2.50 -14.02
CA GLN A 7 -1.05 -1.16 -14.28
C GLN A 7 -1.09 -0.26 -13.03
N MET A 8 -2.16 -0.33 -12.25
CA MET A 8 -2.29 0.44 -11.02
C MET A 8 -1.29 -0.03 -9.97
N ILE A 9 -1.13 -1.35 -9.80
CA ILE A 9 -0.16 -1.92 -8.86
C ILE A 9 1.26 -1.49 -9.23
N ASP A 10 1.63 -1.54 -10.50
CA ASP A 10 2.96 -1.15 -10.98
C ASP A 10 3.23 0.35 -10.76
N SER A 11 2.23 1.18 -11.02
CA SER A 11 2.31 2.64 -10.85
C SER A 11 2.43 3.04 -9.39
N LEU A 12 1.60 2.45 -8.52
CA LEU A 12 1.69 2.64 -7.06
C LEU A 12 3.01 2.10 -6.49
N THR A 13 3.48 0.95 -6.98
CA THR A 13 4.79 0.40 -6.60
C THR A 13 5.92 1.36 -6.96
N THR A 14 5.83 2.01 -8.13
CA THR A 14 6.80 3.01 -8.57
C THR A 14 6.74 4.26 -7.70
N LEU A 15 5.54 4.75 -7.39
CA LEU A 15 5.32 5.86 -6.47
C LEU A 15 5.92 5.56 -5.08
N PHE A 16 5.59 4.43 -4.46
CA PHE A 16 6.01 4.13 -3.08
C PHE A 16 7.51 3.90 -2.93
N LYS A 17 8.23 3.56 -4.00
CA LYS A 17 9.71 3.54 -3.99
C LYS A 17 10.32 4.93 -3.76
N THR A 18 9.62 6.01 -4.13
CA THR A 18 10.10 7.39 -3.93
C THR A 18 9.72 7.95 -2.56
N ILE A 19 8.67 7.41 -1.93
CA ILE A 19 8.13 7.87 -0.65
C ILE A 19 8.73 7.06 0.50
N LYS A 20 9.83 7.56 1.08
CA LYS A 20 10.58 6.88 2.15
C LYS A 20 9.71 6.42 3.33
N PRO A 21 8.73 7.20 3.82
CA PRO A 21 7.92 6.76 4.96
C PRO A 21 7.10 5.50 4.70
N VAL A 22 6.76 5.15 3.45
CA VAL A 22 5.97 3.95 3.14
C VAL A 22 6.81 2.69 3.35
N LYS A 23 6.34 1.83 4.26
CA LYS A 23 6.96 0.53 4.56
C LYS A 23 6.35 -0.57 3.73
N ARG A 24 5.02 -0.67 3.75
CA ARG A 24 4.26 -1.72 3.08
C ARG A 24 2.97 -1.15 2.51
N ALA A 25 2.53 -1.69 1.39
CA ALA A 25 1.20 -1.41 0.85
C ALA A 25 0.50 -2.71 0.45
N PHE A 26 -0.80 -2.72 0.65
CA PHE A 26 -1.68 -3.88 0.53
C PHE A 26 -2.87 -3.52 -0.34
N ILE A 27 -3.44 -4.50 -1.03
CA ILE A 27 -4.65 -4.33 -1.82
C ILE A 27 -5.60 -5.50 -1.56
N CYS A 28 -6.88 -5.18 -1.34
CA CYS A 28 -7.93 -6.19 -1.22
C CYS A 28 -9.27 -5.62 -1.72
N SER A 29 -10.20 -6.51 -2.06
CA SER A 29 -11.59 -6.14 -2.29
C SER A 29 -12.37 -6.31 -0.99
N ILE A 30 -13.09 -5.27 -0.56
CA ILE A 30 -13.94 -5.29 0.62
C ILE A 30 -15.41 -5.14 0.21
N LYS A 31 -16.31 -5.74 0.97
CA LYS A 31 -17.76 -5.53 0.84
C LYS A 31 -18.32 -5.19 2.21
N GLU A 32 -19.18 -4.18 2.29
CA GLU A 32 -19.87 -3.84 3.54
C GLU A 32 -20.90 -4.91 3.93
N ASN A 33 -21.53 -5.54 2.94
CA ASN A 33 -22.48 -6.64 3.11
C ASN A 33 -22.51 -7.52 1.84
N GLU A 34 -23.24 -8.64 1.87
CA GLU A 34 -23.26 -9.59 0.74
C GLU A 34 -23.86 -9.03 -0.55
N GLU A 35 -24.78 -8.07 -0.43
CA GLU A 35 -25.49 -7.42 -1.54
C GLU A 35 -24.74 -6.21 -2.11
N ALA A 36 -23.76 -5.67 -1.38
CA ALA A 36 -22.97 -4.53 -1.78
C ALA A 36 -21.97 -4.90 -2.90
N GLN A 37 -21.74 -3.93 -3.79
CA GLN A 37 -20.64 -4.02 -4.74
C GLN A 37 -19.31 -3.95 -3.98
N PRO A 38 -18.31 -4.76 -4.35
CA PRO A 38 -17.01 -4.71 -3.71
C PRO A 38 -16.27 -3.43 -4.09
N ASN A 39 -15.73 -2.75 -3.08
CA ASN A 39 -14.79 -1.65 -3.27
C ASN A 39 -13.36 -2.18 -3.22
N LEU A 40 -12.46 -1.55 -3.96
CA LEU A 40 -11.04 -1.79 -3.82
C LEU A 40 -10.51 -0.95 -2.65
N LEU A 41 -9.80 -1.60 -1.73
CA LEU A 41 -9.16 -0.93 -0.60
C LEU A 41 -7.64 -1.06 -0.72
N ILE A 42 -6.96 0.08 -0.65
CA ILE A 42 -5.50 0.17 -0.55
C ILE A 42 -5.14 0.51 0.89
N GLY A 43 -4.51 -0.44 1.58
CA GLY A 43 -3.94 -0.22 2.91
C GLY A 43 -2.49 0.20 2.81
N ILE A 44 -2.11 1.30 3.46
CA ILE A 44 -0.73 1.81 3.47
C ILE A 44 -0.18 1.83 4.89
N GLU A 45 0.90 1.11 5.12
CA GLU A 45 1.69 1.24 6.34
C GLU A 45 2.83 2.22 6.08
N ALA A 46 2.80 3.36 6.77
CA ALA A 46 3.85 4.37 6.70
C ALA A 46 4.16 4.96 8.08
N ASP A 47 5.39 5.47 8.23
CA ASP A 47 5.78 6.29 9.37
C ASP A 47 5.30 7.74 9.19
N GLY A 48 4.92 8.41 10.27
CA GLY A 48 4.57 9.83 10.24
C GLY A 48 3.18 10.11 9.66
N ASP A 49 3.05 11.29 9.05
CA ASP A 49 1.80 11.76 8.46
C ASP A 49 1.50 11.03 7.14
N ILE A 50 0.26 10.55 7.02
CA ILE A 50 -0.21 9.72 5.91
C ILE A 50 -1.05 10.53 4.91
N GLU A 51 -1.54 11.72 5.28
CA GLU A 51 -2.49 12.48 4.44
C GLU A 51 -1.93 12.78 3.05
N GLU A 52 -0.70 13.28 2.99
CA GLU A 52 -0.01 13.55 1.71
C GLU A 52 0.16 12.25 0.90
N ILE A 53 0.53 11.15 1.55
CA ILE A 53 0.72 9.84 0.90
C ILE A 53 -0.58 9.33 0.32
N ILE A 54 -1.70 9.46 1.06
CA ILE A 54 -3.04 9.10 0.58
C ILE A 54 -3.41 9.95 -0.63
N GLN A 55 -3.15 11.25 -0.59
CA GLN A 55 -3.50 12.15 -1.69
C GLN A 55 -2.75 11.79 -2.98
N VAL A 56 -1.43 11.63 -2.94
CA VAL A 56 -0.67 11.25 -4.15
C VAL A 56 -0.97 9.83 -4.60
N ALA A 57 -1.19 8.88 -3.68
CA ALA A 57 -1.60 7.53 -4.04
C ALA A 57 -2.98 7.52 -4.72
N GLY A 58 -3.92 8.31 -4.22
CA GLY A 58 -5.26 8.48 -4.80
C GLY A 58 -5.18 8.99 -6.23
N SER A 59 -4.40 10.04 -6.48
CA SER A 59 -4.19 10.55 -7.84
C SER A 59 -3.65 9.48 -8.79
N VAL A 60 -2.60 8.76 -8.38
CA VAL A 60 -2.01 7.70 -9.21
C VAL A 60 -2.99 6.55 -9.44
N ALA A 61 -3.75 6.16 -8.43
CA ALA A 61 -4.74 5.09 -8.55
C ALA A 61 -5.85 5.46 -9.53
N THR A 62 -6.42 6.66 -9.42
CA THR A 62 -7.44 7.16 -10.34
C THR A 62 -6.93 7.29 -11.77
N ASP A 63 -5.69 7.73 -11.98
CA ASP A 63 -5.11 7.89 -13.33
C ASP A 63 -4.78 6.55 -14.02
N THR A 64 -4.71 5.45 -13.27
CA THR A 64 -4.23 4.14 -13.75
C THR A 64 -5.26 3.03 -13.68
N LEU A 65 -6.42 3.33 -13.08
CA LEU A 65 -7.61 2.50 -13.13
C LEU A 65 -8.18 2.48 -14.56
N PRO A 66 -8.51 1.29 -15.09
CA PRO A 66 -9.16 1.19 -16.40
C PRO A 66 -10.66 1.56 -16.37
N GLY A 67 -11.26 1.75 -15.20
CA GLY A 67 -12.67 2.10 -15.03
C GLY A 67 -12.93 2.99 -13.82
N ASP A 68 -14.18 3.35 -13.58
CA ASP A 68 -14.60 4.27 -12.52
C ASP A 68 -14.93 3.57 -11.19
N GLU A 69 -14.27 2.43 -10.93
CA GLU A 69 -14.50 1.66 -9.71
C GLU A 69 -14.01 2.43 -8.48
N PRO A 70 -14.79 2.50 -7.39
CA PRO A 70 -14.39 3.24 -6.21
C PRO A 70 -13.18 2.58 -5.54
N ILE A 71 -12.19 3.42 -5.23
CA ILE A 71 -11.02 3.05 -4.44
C ILE A 71 -11.04 3.79 -3.12
N ASP A 72 -11.01 3.03 -2.04
CA ASP A 72 -10.75 3.50 -0.70
C ASP A 72 -9.25 3.38 -0.39
N ILE A 73 -8.68 4.37 0.28
CA ILE A 73 -7.28 4.34 0.72
C ILE A 73 -7.25 4.65 2.22
N CYS A 74 -6.56 3.81 3.00
CA CYS A 74 -6.45 3.99 4.44
C CYS A 74 -5.04 3.74 4.96
N GLN A 75 -4.74 4.33 6.12
CA GLN A 75 -3.56 3.94 6.88
C GLN A 75 -3.83 2.62 7.58
N VAL A 76 -2.87 1.70 7.51
CA VAL A 76 -2.86 0.49 8.34
C VAL A 76 -1.68 0.53 9.30
N LYS A 77 -1.94 0.21 10.56
CA LYS A 77 -0.89 0.09 11.58
C LYS A 77 -0.93 -1.29 12.21
N LYS A 78 0.27 -1.87 12.37
CA LYS A 78 0.42 -3.16 13.04
C LYS A 78 -0.06 -3.05 14.49
N GLY A 79 -0.88 -4.01 14.92
CA GLY A 79 -1.42 -4.08 16.28
C GLY A 79 -2.72 -3.30 16.49
N GLU A 80 -3.20 -2.54 15.50
CA GLU A 80 -4.55 -1.99 15.53
C GLU A 80 -5.60 -3.06 15.21
N LYS A 81 -6.75 -2.98 15.88
CA LYS A 81 -7.89 -3.88 15.64
C LYS A 81 -8.64 -3.51 14.35
N GLY A 82 -9.55 -4.39 13.91
CA GLY A 82 -10.41 -4.15 12.76
C GLY A 82 -9.69 -4.37 11.43
N ILE A 83 -9.88 -3.46 10.48
CA ILE A 83 -9.38 -3.64 9.12
C ILE A 83 -7.84 -3.67 9.03
N SER A 84 -7.16 -2.90 9.89
CA SER A 84 -5.71 -2.92 10.03
C SER A 84 -5.20 -4.32 10.41
N HIS A 85 -5.86 -5.00 11.37
CA HIS A 85 -5.49 -6.36 11.78
C HIS A 85 -5.66 -7.36 10.63
N PHE A 86 -6.83 -7.32 9.96
CA PHE A 86 -7.11 -8.21 8.84
C PHE A 86 -6.07 -8.03 7.72
N ILE A 87 -5.85 -6.79 7.27
CA ILE A 87 -4.90 -6.48 6.19
C ILE A 87 -3.48 -6.92 6.57
N THR A 88 -3.00 -6.52 7.74
CA THR A 88 -1.60 -6.73 8.11
C THR A 88 -1.24 -8.18 8.43
N GLU A 89 -2.22 -9.02 8.79
CA GLU A 89 -2.00 -10.43 9.11
C GLU A 89 -2.41 -11.41 8.01
N HIS A 90 -3.39 -11.07 7.17
CA HIS A 90 -3.99 -12.01 6.22
C HIS A 90 -3.75 -11.65 4.75
N ILE A 91 -3.28 -10.44 4.46
CA ILE A 91 -3.06 -9.98 3.08
C ILE A 91 -1.57 -9.84 2.83
N ALA A 92 -1.11 -10.44 1.72
CA ALA A 92 0.26 -10.26 1.27
C ALA A 92 0.44 -8.83 0.73
N PRO A 93 1.48 -8.10 1.15
CA PRO A 93 1.75 -6.77 0.61
C PRO A 93 2.17 -6.88 -0.86
N PHE A 94 1.64 -6.00 -1.71
CA PHE A 94 2.12 -5.87 -3.10
C PHE A 94 3.40 -5.03 -3.17
N TYR A 95 3.59 -4.14 -2.20
CA TYR A 95 4.81 -3.37 -2.03
C TYR A 95 5.36 -3.56 -0.62
N GLU A 96 6.66 -3.84 -0.53
CA GLU A 96 7.41 -3.82 0.72
C GLU A 96 8.76 -3.17 0.48
N ARG A 97 9.06 -2.14 1.29
CA ARG A 97 10.31 -1.42 1.23
C ARG A 97 11.45 -2.36 1.63
N ARG A 98 12.34 -2.64 0.68
CA ARG A 98 13.51 -3.48 0.92
C ARG A 98 14.56 -2.74 1.74
N TRP A 99 14.97 -3.33 2.85
CA TRP A 99 16.06 -2.83 3.71
C TRP A 99 17.46 -3.17 3.18
N GLY A 100 17.56 -4.00 2.12
CA GLY A 100 18.81 -4.61 1.66
C GLY A 100 19.91 -3.64 1.19
N GLY A 101 19.57 -2.40 0.84
CA GLY A 101 20.57 -1.35 0.56
C GLY A 101 21.23 -0.79 1.82
N PHE A 102 20.46 -0.64 2.90
CA PHE A 102 20.92 -0.09 4.18
C PHE A 102 21.93 -1.02 4.88
N LEU A 103 21.74 -2.35 4.79
CA LEU A 103 22.69 -3.32 5.34
C LEU A 103 24.03 -3.37 4.59
N ARG A 104 24.05 -2.99 3.31
CA ARG A 104 25.29 -2.92 2.50
C ARG A 104 26.15 -1.73 2.92
N ASP A 105 25.55 -0.54 3.11
CA ASP A 105 26.26 0.66 3.58
C ASP A 105 26.86 0.45 4.98
N PHE A 106 26.16 -0.25 5.88
CA PHE A 106 26.67 -0.52 7.23
C PHE A 106 27.94 -1.38 7.24
N LYS A 107 28.12 -2.27 6.26
CA LYS A 107 29.35 -3.08 6.13
C LYS A 107 30.50 -2.32 5.49
N GLN A 108 30.21 -1.32 4.65
CA GLN A 108 31.22 -0.55 3.94
C GLN A 108 31.77 0.61 4.79
N ASN A 109 30.95 1.17 5.70
CA ASN A 109 31.32 2.26 6.61
C ASN A 109 32.01 1.82 7.92
N ARG A 110 32.39 0.54 8.08
CA ARG A 110 33.15 0.02 9.25
C ARG A 110 34.55 -0.47 8.90
N ILE A 111 35.20 0.15 7.91
CA ILE A 111 36.64 -0.02 7.67
C ILE A 111 37.32 1.32 7.97
N ILE A 112 37.58 1.58 9.25
CA ILE A 112 38.68 2.42 9.74
C ILE A 112 39.21 1.74 11.00
#